data_AF-M3VCW0-F1
#
_entry.id   AF-M3VCW0-F1
#
_cell.length_a   1.000
_cell.length_b   1.000
_cell.length_c   1.000
_cell.angle_alpha   90.00
_cell.angle_beta   90.00
_cell.angle_gamma   90.00
#
_symmetry.space_group_name_H-M   'P 1'
#
loop_
_entity.id
_entity.type
_entity.pdbx_description
1 polymer ?
#
loop_
_entity_poly.entity_id
_entity_poly.type
_entity_poly.pdbx_seq_one_letter_code
_entity_poly.pdbx_strand_id
1 'polypeptide(L)'
;MTDLRAVADVVEETADIVRSRSHDLSWQSTFDTSDELVGILDQRAAALRSGDVASLADVRFWFLPTGPLCEIAASSGWLPEYTELGNRLDAL
;
A
#
# COMPACT_ATOMS: atom_id res chain seq x y z
N MET A 1 -1.64 -8.91 -19.14
CA MET A 1 -2.79 -8.31 -18.45
C MET A 1 -2.48 -8.45 -16.98
N THR A 2 -2.38 -7.34 -16.24
CA THR A 2 -2.03 -7.37 -14.81
C THR A 2 -3.06 -8.17 -14.02
N ASP A 3 -2.59 -9.07 -13.16
CA ASP A 3 -3.46 -9.86 -12.29
C ASP A 3 -3.92 -9.00 -11.11
N LEU A 4 -5.12 -8.43 -11.22
CA LEU A 4 -5.69 -7.54 -10.20
C LEU A 4 -5.90 -8.24 -8.85
N ARG A 5 -6.08 -9.57 -8.82
CA ARG A 5 -6.20 -10.30 -7.55
C ARG A 5 -4.86 -10.35 -6.84
N ALA A 6 -3.78 -10.63 -7.57
CA ALA A 6 -2.44 -10.62 -7.02
C ALA A 6 -2.03 -9.21 -6.53
N VAL A 7 -2.46 -8.14 -7.24
CA VAL A 7 -2.28 -6.76 -6.77
C VAL A 7 -3.07 -6.52 -5.48
N ALA A 8 -4.33 -6.96 -5.41
CA ALA A 8 -5.14 -6.84 -4.20
C ALA A 8 -4.49 -7.56 -3.00
N ASP A 9 -3.91 -8.75 -3.21
CA ASP A 9 -3.23 -9.49 -2.15
C ASP A 9 -2.03 -8.71 -1.57
N VAL A 10 -1.26 -7.99 -2.42
CA VAL A 10 -0.18 -7.09 -1.95
C VAL A 10 -0.73 -5.92 -1.12
N VAL A 11 -1.85 -5.34 -1.53
CA VAL A 11 -2.49 -4.22 -0.82
C VAL A 11 -3.04 -4.67 0.54
N GLU A 12 -3.65 -5.85 0.62
CA GLU A 12 -4.15 -6.42 1.88
C GLU A 12 -3.01 -6.73 2.86
N GLU A 13 -1.92 -7.31 2.38
CA GLU A 13 -0.74 -7.57 3.20
C GLU A 13 -0.09 -6.28 3.72
N THR A 14 -0.13 -5.22 2.91
CA THR A 14 0.26 -3.87 3.35
C THR A 14 -0.66 -3.38 4.46
N ALA A 15 -1.98 -3.55 4.32
CA ALA A 15 -2.94 -3.16 5.35
C ALA A 15 -2.71 -3.92 6.67
N ASP A 16 -2.35 -5.20 6.61
CA ASP A 16 -2.04 -6.01 7.79
C ASP A 16 -0.77 -5.53 8.50
N ILE A 17 0.26 -5.15 7.74
CA ILE A 17 1.42 -4.45 8.30
C ILE A 17 0.98 -3.17 9.00
N VAL A 18 0.13 -2.37 8.36
CA VAL A 18 -0.32 -1.09 8.92
C VAL A 18 -1.09 -1.31 10.23
N ARG A 19 -1.96 -2.33 10.31
CA ARG A 19 -2.70 -2.69 11.53
C ARG A 19 -1.84 -3.23 12.66
N SER A 20 -0.77 -3.96 12.33
CA SER A 20 0.00 -4.71 13.33
C SER A 20 0.87 -3.84 14.26
N ARG A 21 1.13 -2.59 13.89
CA ARG A 21 2.04 -1.68 14.60
C ARG A 21 1.64 -0.22 14.43
N SER A 22 2.16 0.65 15.30
CA SER A 22 2.02 2.11 15.14
C SER A 22 2.95 2.63 14.04
N HIS A 23 2.53 3.66 13.32
CA HIS A 23 3.29 4.27 12.22
C HIS A 23 3.55 5.74 12.50
N ASP A 24 4.74 6.20 12.13
CA ASP A 24 5.05 7.62 12.08
C ASP A 24 4.54 8.20 10.75
N LEU A 25 3.49 9.00 10.84
CA LEU A 25 2.87 9.71 9.72
C LEU A 25 3.23 11.21 9.69
N SER A 26 4.19 11.65 10.51
CA SER A 26 4.49 13.08 10.68
C SER A 26 4.91 13.80 9.40
N TRP A 27 5.40 13.06 8.40
CA TRP A 27 5.83 13.58 7.10
C TRP A 27 4.81 13.34 5.98
N GLN A 28 3.65 12.76 6.29
CA GLN A 28 2.65 12.41 5.30
C GLN A 28 1.74 13.59 4.98
N SER A 29 1.52 13.81 3.68
CA SER A 29 0.50 14.73 3.16
C SER A 29 -0.73 14.00 2.62
N THR A 30 -0.63 12.67 2.43
CA THR A 30 -1.66 11.84 1.81
C THR A 30 -2.54 11.12 2.84
N PHE A 31 -1.99 10.79 4.00
CA PHE A 31 -2.67 10.04 5.06
C PHE A 31 -2.49 10.76 6.40
N ASP A 32 -3.59 11.02 7.10
CA ASP A 32 -3.58 11.74 8.38
C ASP A 32 -3.47 10.78 9.57
N THR A 33 -4.11 9.60 9.46
CA THR A 33 -4.11 8.60 10.53
C THR A 33 -3.86 7.18 10.02
N SER A 34 -3.37 6.29 10.89
CA SER A 34 -3.21 4.87 10.54
C SER A 34 -4.54 4.20 10.23
N ASP A 35 -5.62 4.58 10.93
CA ASP A 35 -6.97 4.04 10.67
C ASP A 35 -7.49 4.46 9.28
N GLU A 36 -7.27 5.71 8.89
CA GLU A 36 -7.57 6.20 7.54
C GLU A 36 -6.77 5.44 6.47
N LEU A 37 -5.46 5.28 6.69
CA LEU A 37 -4.59 4.53 5.78
C LEU A 37 -5.09 3.09 5.59
N VAL A 38 -5.40 2.38 6.68
CA VAL A 38 -5.97 1.02 6.62
C VAL A 38 -7.27 1.02 5.83
N GLY A 39 -8.18 1.95 6.12
CA GLY A 39 -9.47 2.03 5.43
C GLY A 39 -9.33 2.29 3.92
N ILE A 40 -8.36 3.11 3.51
CA ILE A 40 -8.05 3.37 2.11
C ILE A 40 -7.46 2.13 1.43
N LEU A 41 -6.53 1.42 2.09
CA LEU A 41 -5.95 0.18 1.57
C LEU A 41 -7.04 -0.90 1.40
N ASP A 42 -7.91 -1.08 2.39
CA ASP A 42 -9.06 -2.01 2.32
C ASP A 42 -10.00 -1.67 1.16
N GLN A 43 -10.32 -0.38 1.00
CA GLN A 43 -11.17 0.07 -0.09
C GLN A 43 -10.54 -0.25 -1.45
N ARG A 44 -9.23 -0.02 -1.63
CA ARG A 44 -8.54 -0.33 -2.89
C ARG A 44 -8.40 -1.82 -3.14
N ALA A 45 -8.10 -2.62 -2.12
CA ALA A 45 -8.07 -4.08 -2.24
C ALA A 45 -9.43 -4.62 -2.71
N ALA A 46 -10.52 -4.18 -2.09
CA ALA A 46 -11.88 -4.58 -2.49
C ALA A 46 -12.20 -4.18 -3.93
N ALA A 47 -11.84 -2.95 -4.34
CA ALA A 47 -12.04 -2.47 -5.71
C ALA A 47 -11.26 -3.32 -6.73
N LEU A 48 -9.99 -3.60 -6.47
CA LEU A 48 -9.16 -4.47 -7.31
C LEU A 48 -9.73 -5.88 -7.42
N ARG A 49 -10.21 -6.47 -6.31
CA ARG A 49 -10.87 -7.79 -6.32
C ARG A 49 -12.15 -7.79 -7.17
N SER A 50 -12.86 -6.66 -7.23
CA SER A 50 -14.03 -6.48 -8.09
C SER A 50 -13.70 -6.26 -9.58
N GLY A 51 -12.43 -6.12 -9.93
CA GLY A 51 -11.97 -5.91 -11.31
C GLY A 51 -11.81 -4.44 -11.71
N ASP A 52 -11.80 -3.50 -10.75
CA ASP A 52 -11.56 -2.09 -11.05
C ASP A 52 -10.08 -1.82 -11.38
N VAL A 53 -9.81 -1.64 -12.67
CA VAL A 53 -8.46 -1.34 -13.17
C VAL A 53 -8.03 0.09 -12.82
N ALA A 54 -8.96 1.03 -12.58
CA ALA A 54 -8.60 2.42 -12.26
C ALA A 54 -7.83 2.51 -10.93
N SER A 55 -8.20 1.66 -9.96
CA SER A 55 -7.52 1.53 -8.67
C SER A 55 -6.04 1.12 -8.77
N LEU A 56 -5.60 0.54 -9.89
CA LEU A 56 -4.20 0.14 -10.08
C LEU A 56 -3.24 1.34 -10.12
N ALA A 57 -3.68 2.46 -10.68
CA ALA A 57 -2.84 3.66 -10.80
C ALA A 57 -2.49 4.25 -9.43
N ASP A 58 -3.48 4.33 -8.53
CA ASP A 58 -3.29 4.80 -7.15
C ASP A 58 -2.32 3.89 -6.38
N VAL A 59 -2.52 2.57 -6.47
CA VAL A 59 -1.66 1.61 -5.76
C VAL A 59 -0.22 1.70 -6.26
N ARG A 60 0.00 1.76 -7.57
CA ARG A 60 1.35 1.93 -8.13
C ARG A 60 1.98 3.25 -7.70
N PHE A 61 1.20 4.33 -7.66
CA PHE A 61 1.68 5.62 -7.17
C PHE A 61 2.15 5.54 -5.71
N TRP A 62 1.39 4.88 -4.83
CA TRP A 62 1.77 4.74 -3.42
C TRP A 62 3.06 3.97 -3.20
N PHE A 63 3.36 3.02 -4.08
CA PHE A 63 4.57 2.19 -4.05
C PHE A 63 5.77 2.80 -4.79
N LEU A 64 5.66 3.99 -5.40
CA LEU A 64 6.81 4.62 -6.04
C LEU A 64 7.94 4.87 -5.04
N PRO A 65 9.21 4.95 -5.50
CA PRO A 65 10.28 5.53 -4.71
C PRO A 65 9.87 6.90 -4.21
N THR A 66 10.10 7.16 -2.91
CA THR A 66 9.63 8.36 -2.21
C THR A 66 8.12 8.61 -2.30
N GLY A 67 7.34 7.58 -2.64
CA GLY A 67 5.89 7.60 -2.55
C GLY A 67 5.43 7.48 -1.09
N PRO A 68 4.12 7.71 -0.83
CA PRO A 68 3.57 7.68 0.52
C PRO A 68 3.94 6.43 1.34
N LEU A 69 3.81 5.22 0.78
CA LEU A 69 4.13 3.99 1.53
C LEU A 69 5.64 3.81 1.74
N CYS A 70 6.47 4.31 0.83
CA CYS A 70 7.93 4.30 0.99
C CYS A 70 8.35 5.14 2.20
N GLU A 71 7.81 6.35 2.30
CA GLU A 71 8.12 7.28 3.39
C GLU A 71 7.60 6.78 4.75
N ILE A 72 6.39 6.21 4.78
CA ILE A 72 5.83 5.60 5.99
C ILE A 72 6.69 4.42 6.42
N ALA A 73 7.07 3.54 5.49
CA ALA A 73 7.91 2.39 5.78
C ALA A 73 9.30 2.79 6.30
N ALA A 74 9.89 3.84 5.73
CA ALA A 74 11.15 4.40 6.20
C ALA A 74 11.04 4.93 7.63
N SER A 75 10.01 5.75 7.89
CA SER A 75 9.83 6.42 9.18
C SER A 75 9.39 5.44 10.29
N SER A 76 8.71 4.35 9.91
CA SER A 76 8.14 3.37 10.82
C SER A 76 8.94 2.06 10.91
N GLY A 77 10.11 1.99 10.27
CA GLY A 77 11.07 0.89 10.42
C GLY A 77 10.73 -0.41 9.70
N TRP A 78 10.05 -0.35 8.55
CA TRP A 78 9.62 -1.52 7.78
C TRP A 78 9.92 -1.46 6.27
N LEU A 79 10.99 -0.75 5.92
CA LEU A 79 11.51 -0.74 4.54
C LEU A 79 11.78 -2.12 3.95
N PRO A 80 12.29 -3.13 4.68
CA PRO A 80 12.47 -4.47 4.12
C PRO A 80 11.16 -5.09 3.62
N GLU A 81 10.11 -5.06 4.44
CA GLU A 81 8.78 -5.58 4.08
C GLU A 81 8.15 -4.78 2.94
N TYR A 82 8.25 -3.45 2.98
CA TYR A 82 7.83 -2.59 1.86
C TYR A 82 8.54 -2.94 0.55
N THR A 83 9.86 -3.19 0.60
CA THR A 83 10.66 -3.52 -0.58
C THR A 83 10.24 -4.86 -1.17
N GLU A 84 9.96 -5.85 -0.33
CA GLU A 84 9.44 -7.15 -0.78
C GLU A 84 8.08 -7.01 -1.48
N LEU A 85 7.15 -6.26 -0.87
CA LEU A 85 5.83 -5.99 -1.43
C LEU A 85 5.90 -5.21 -2.75
N GLY A 86 6.75 -4.19 -2.81
CA GLY A 86 6.99 -3.40 -4.02
C GLY A 86 7.57 -4.24 -5.16
N ASN A 87 8.56 -5.09 -4.88
CA ASN A 87 9.13 -6.01 -5.88
C ASN A 87 8.09 -7.01 -6.40
N ARG A 88 7.20 -7.50 -5.54
CA ARG A 88 6.07 -8.35 -5.95
C ARG A 88 5.11 -7.58 -6.85
N LEU A 89 4.79 -6.33 -6.51
CA LEU A 89 3.92 -5.47 -7.31
C LEU A 89 4.52 -5.18 -8.70
N ASP A 90 5.82 -4.91 -8.79
CA ASP A 90 6.52 -4.63 -10.05
C ASP A 90 6.52 -5.83 -11.02
N ALA A 91 6.35 -7.05 -10.51
CA ALA A 91 6.26 -8.25 -11.31
C ALA A 91 4.86 -8.51 -11.92
N LEU A 92 3.85 -7.68 -11.62
CA LEU A 92 2.42 -7.83 -12.01
C LEU A 92 1.95 -6.82 -13.08
#